data_AF-A0A428V2S4-F1
#
_entry.id   AF-A0A428V2S4-F1
#
_cell.length_a   1.000
_cell.length_b   1.000
_cell.length_c   1.000
_cell.angle_alpha   90.00
_cell.angle_beta   90.00
_cell.angle_gamma   90.00
#
_symmetry.space_group_name_H-M   'P 1'
#
loop_
_entity.id
_entity.type
_entity.pdbx_description
1 polymer ?
#
loop_
_entity_poly.entity_id
_entity_poly.type
_entity_poly.pdbx_seq_one_letter_code
_entity_poly.pdbx_strand_id
1 'polypeptide(L)'
;MVRVAAQHRKSHANVAGEDIDGDIMRHRYATIWALCEALKKDENHQQILEATLGLIFFQSVVGRYDDGLLDIPWHQHFQAAISLVQKLDLPGIVADPTRASMQTPFNMSLTSWIDILGATMKGRSPTFAHTYREKHLSQVNPSLGLRELMGCDDRVMYLISEIACLESLKKDGMDDFTLCQHVSALGEQISLTEMGDTGPKMPFNANGSLSPKQLSKNMTMAFRIAARIFLCSLVPGFNPNQPSPMGLVEKLTSVLQHIPSGPNGFDRNLAWVYLIGGSISVPGSTFRAFFEDRLAQLGDLAKFGSMGRVATLLHEVWLQNDNLSGASTPGSSVSEMTQPHIHWRDVMEMKGWDFLLI
;
A
#
# COMPACT_ATOMS: atom_id res chain seq x y z
N MET A 1 12.58 -17.14 12.88
CA MET A 1 12.42 -18.47 12.25
C MET A 1 11.38 -19.36 12.94
N VAL A 2 11.43 -19.56 14.27
CA VAL A 2 10.45 -20.42 14.99
C VAL A 2 8.98 -19.95 14.82
N ARG A 3 8.74 -18.64 14.77
CA ARG A 3 7.39 -18.04 14.58
C ARG A 3 6.82 -18.27 13.17
N VAL A 4 7.67 -18.29 12.15
CA VAL A 4 7.30 -18.61 10.76
C VAL A 4 6.90 -20.08 10.65
N ALA A 5 7.65 -20.96 11.32
CA ALA A 5 7.33 -22.39 11.37
C ALA A 5 6.04 -22.68 12.15
N ALA A 6 5.75 -21.94 13.22
CA ALA A 6 4.53 -22.09 14.01
C ALA A 6 3.27 -21.60 13.26
N GLN A 7 3.36 -20.44 12.59
CA GLN A 7 2.24 -19.90 11.80
C GLN A 7 1.96 -20.72 10.53
N HIS A 8 3.02 -21.22 9.88
CA HIS A 8 2.93 -22.17 8.76
C HIS A 8 2.39 -23.55 9.22
N ARG A 9 2.65 -23.97 10.46
CA ARG A 9 2.01 -25.16 11.05
C ARG A 9 0.52 -24.94 11.31
N LYS A 10 0.11 -23.75 11.74
CA LYS A 10 -1.31 -23.38 11.97
C LYS A 10 -2.15 -23.44 10.69
N SER A 11 -1.57 -23.12 9.53
CA SER A 11 -2.28 -23.22 8.24
C SER A 11 -2.36 -24.63 7.67
N HIS A 12 -1.53 -25.57 8.14
CA HIS A 12 -1.46 -26.95 7.62
C HIS A 12 -1.92 -28.03 8.59
N ALA A 13 -2.02 -27.75 9.88
CA ALA A 13 -2.45 -28.70 10.89
C ALA A 13 -3.64 -28.12 11.65
N ASN A 14 -4.78 -28.81 11.59
CA ASN A 14 -6.02 -28.50 12.30
C ASN A 14 -5.85 -28.76 13.82
N VAL A 15 -4.82 -28.16 14.41
CA VAL A 15 -4.39 -28.32 15.80
C VAL A 15 -4.92 -27.13 16.60
N ALA A 16 -5.48 -27.42 17.77
CA ALA A 16 -6.23 -26.51 18.64
C ALA A 16 -5.66 -25.08 18.68
N GLY A 17 -6.47 -24.11 18.23
CA GLY A 17 -6.05 -22.73 17.98
C GLY A 17 -5.55 -21.96 19.21
N GLU A 18 -5.94 -22.34 20.42
CA GLU A 18 -5.66 -21.57 21.63
C GLU A 18 -4.19 -21.70 22.12
N ASP A 19 -3.57 -22.88 22.01
CA ASP A 19 -2.20 -23.11 22.49
C ASP A 19 -1.15 -22.44 21.56
N ILE A 20 -1.44 -22.45 20.26
CA ILE A 20 -0.60 -21.79 19.24
C ILE A 20 -0.71 -20.27 19.36
N ASP A 21 -1.89 -19.72 19.65
CA ASP A 21 -2.07 -18.28 19.84
C ASP A 21 -1.40 -17.78 21.12
N GLY A 22 -1.42 -18.58 22.19
CA GLY A 22 -0.63 -18.33 23.40
C GLY A 22 0.87 -18.26 23.13
N ASP A 23 1.41 -19.17 22.32
CA ASP A 23 2.83 -19.18 21.96
C ASP A 23 3.22 -18.05 20.99
N ILE A 24 2.35 -17.72 20.02
CA ILE A 24 2.55 -16.55 19.15
C ILE A 24 2.62 -15.28 20.00
N MET A 25 1.72 -15.12 20.98
CA MET A 25 1.69 -13.98 21.90
C MET A 25 2.90 -13.92 22.81
N ARG A 26 3.28 -15.04 23.44
CA ARG A 26 4.48 -15.10 24.29
C ARG A 26 5.73 -14.70 23.54
N HIS A 27 5.94 -15.23 22.34
CA HIS A 27 7.08 -14.83 21.51
C HIS A 27 6.99 -13.37 21.04
N ARG A 28 5.78 -12.83 20.89
CA ARG A 28 5.56 -11.42 20.48
C ARG A 28 6.02 -10.49 21.55
N TYR A 29 5.51 -10.72 22.76
CA TYR A 29 5.83 -9.94 23.93
C TYR A 29 7.34 -10.00 24.20
N ALA A 30 7.94 -11.19 24.13
CA ALA A 30 9.38 -11.35 24.27
C ALA A 30 10.18 -10.56 23.21
N THR A 31 9.73 -10.55 21.94
CA THR A 31 10.39 -9.80 20.87
C THR A 31 10.27 -8.28 21.08
N ILE A 32 9.07 -7.79 21.41
CA ILE A 32 8.82 -6.35 21.67
C ILE A 32 9.60 -5.90 22.90
N TRP A 33 9.57 -6.68 23.99
CA TRP A 33 10.31 -6.38 25.21
C TRP A 33 11.81 -6.34 24.95
N ALA A 34 12.36 -7.33 24.25
CA ALA A 34 13.78 -7.35 23.88
C ALA A 34 14.15 -6.15 23.00
N LEU A 35 13.27 -5.73 22.09
CA LEU A 35 13.45 -4.54 21.27
C LEU A 35 13.47 -3.26 22.11
N CYS A 36 12.52 -3.11 23.05
CA CYS A 36 12.47 -1.98 23.96
C CYS A 36 13.72 -1.91 24.87
N GLU A 37 14.18 -3.04 25.39
CA GLU A 37 15.41 -3.09 26.18
C GLU A 37 16.66 -2.78 25.36
N ALA A 38 16.73 -3.25 24.11
CA ALA A 38 17.83 -2.92 23.20
C ALA A 38 17.84 -1.41 22.86
N LEU A 39 16.66 -0.80 22.63
CA LEU A 39 16.54 0.64 22.41
C LEU A 39 17.04 1.48 23.59
N LYS A 40 16.81 1.02 24.83
CA LYS A 40 17.32 1.71 26.04
C LYS A 40 18.84 1.69 26.15
N LYS A 41 19.50 0.66 25.62
CA LYS A 41 20.96 0.51 25.66
C LYS A 41 21.69 1.36 24.63
N ASP A 42 20.96 1.94 23.67
CA ASP A 42 21.49 2.79 22.60
C ASP A 42 22.65 2.19 21.78
N GLU A 43 22.66 0.87 21.63
CA GLU A 43 23.65 0.11 20.86
C GLU A 43 22.96 -0.69 19.74
N ASN A 44 23.71 -1.13 18.72
CA ASN A 44 23.22 -2.04 17.68
C ASN A 44 21.99 -1.50 16.88
N HIS A 45 21.98 -0.21 16.56
CA HIS A 45 20.85 0.46 15.91
C HIS A 45 20.41 -0.20 14.60
N GLN A 46 21.35 -0.75 13.83
CA GLN A 46 21.06 -1.46 12.58
C GLN A 46 20.19 -2.71 12.82
N GLN A 47 20.57 -3.57 13.77
CA GLN A 47 19.82 -4.78 14.10
C GLN A 47 18.45 -4.44 14.70
N ILE A 48 18.37 -3.37 15.50
CA ILE A 48 17.10 -2.91 16.07
C ILE A 48 16.18 -2.40 14.96
N LEU A 49 16.72 -1.67 13.98
CA LEU A 49 15.96 -1.20 12.82
C LEU A 49 15.41 -2.38 12.02
N GLU A 50 16.24 -3.38 11.70
CA GLU A 50 15.83 -4.59 10.99
C GLU A 50 14.72 -5.35 11.73
N ALA A 51 14.86 -5.51 13.04
CA ALA A 51 13.84 -6.15 13.87
C ALA A 51 12.54 -5.34 13.90
N THR A 52 12.61 -4.00 13.98
CA THR A 52 11.45 -3.12 13.99
C THR A 52 10.70 -3.16 12.65
N LEU A 53 11.40 -3.03 11.52
CA LEU A 53 10.82 -3.13 10.19
C LEU A 53 10.24 -4.53 9.94
N GLY A 54 10.94 -5.57 10.38
CA GLY A 54 10.46 -6.95 10.32
C GLY A 54 9.16 -7.17 11.10
N LEU A 55 9.01 -6.54 12.27
CA LEU A 55 7.76 -6.60 13.06
C LEU A 55 6.58 -5.93 12.33
N ILE A 56 6.80 -4.79 11.68
CA ILE A 56 5.78 -4.10 10.91
C ILE A 56 5.34 -4.98 9.72
N PHE A 57 6.31 -5.44 8.92
CA PHE A 57 6.03 -6.22 7.72
C PHE A 57 5.41 -7.59 8.02
N PHE A 58 5.79 -8.21 9.15
CA PHE A 58 5.19 -9.47 9.59
C PHE A 58 3.66 -9.34 9.76
N GLN A 59 3.18 -8.22 10.31
CA GLN A 59 1.74 -7.99 10.46
C GLN A 59 1.01 -7.89 9.12
N SER A 60 1.65 -7.27 8.12
CA SER A 60 1.15 -7.22 6.74
C SER A 60 1.06 -8.60 6.09
N VAL A 61 1.81 -9.61 6.57
CA VAL A 61 1.75 -10.96 6.01
C VAL A 61 0.78 -11.88 6.76
N VAL A 62 0.69 -11.77 8.09
CA VAL A 62 -0.02 -12.79 8.89
C VAL A 62 -1.12 -12.27 9.81
N GLY A 63 -1.27 -10.95 9.96
CA GLY A 63 -2.22 -10.38 10.92
C GLY A 63 -3.67 -10.62 10.53
N ARG A 64 -4.53 -11.00 11.48
CA ARG A 64 -5.98 -10.99 11.26
C ARG A 64 -6.57 -9.60 11.52
N TYR A 65 -7.83 -9.39 11.12
CA TYR A 65 -8.55 -8.15 11.42
C TYR A 65 -9.14 -8.16 12.85
N ASP A 66 -9.42 -9.35 13.40
CA ASP A 66 -9.97 -9.60 14.72
C ASP A 66 -8.91 -9.96 15.77
N ASP A 67 -7.62 -9.92 15.40
CA ASP A 67 -6.51 -10.06 16.33
C ASP A 67 -6.48 -8.81 17.24
N GLY A 68 -7.28 -8.83 18.31
CA GLY A 68 -7.17 -7.95 19.49
C GLY A 68 -5.84 -8.10 20.25
N LEU A 69 -4.85 -8.71 19.61
CA LEU A 69 -3.50 -9.04 20.09
C LEU A 69 -2.51 -7.87 19.92
N LEU A 70 -2.95 -6.70 19.46
CA LEU A 70 -2.13 -5.53 19.17
C LEU A 70 -2.22 -4.52 20.32
N ASP A 71 -1.25 -4.56 21.24
CA ASP A 71 -1.09 -3.48 22.24
C ASP A 71 -0.51 -2.18 21.63
N ILE A 72 0.15 -2.27 20.46
CA ILE A 72 0.87 -1.14 19.83
C ILE A 72 0.56 -1.06 18.32
N PRO A 73 0.02 0.07 17.83
CA PRO A 73 -0.21 0.34 16.40
C PRO A 73 1.07 0.36 15.56
N TRP A 74 0.97 -0.01 14.28
CA TRP A 74 2.12 -0.06 13.36
C TRP A 74 2.85 1.28 13.23
N HIS A 75 2.12 2.39 13.28
CA HIS A 75 2.71 3.73 13.13
C HIS A 75 3.61 4.10 14.31
N GLN A 76 3.37 3.54 15.51
CA GLN A 76 4.25 3.75 16.67
C GLN A 76 5.55 2.95 16.52
N HIS A 77 5.47 1.71 16.03
CA HIS A 77 6.67 0.97 15.63
C HIS A 77 7.44 1.71 14.54
N PHE A 78 6.74 2.28 13.57
CA PHE A 78 7.37 3.03 12.50
C PHE A 78 8.02 4.33 12.98
N GLN A 79 7.45 4.99 13.98
CA GLN A 79 8.07 6.15 14.61
C GLN A 79 9.44 5.80 15.22
N ALA A 80 9.56 4.64 15.88
CA ALA A 80 10.85 4.16 16.38
C ALA A 80 11.83 3.84 15.25
N ALA A 81 11.35 3.25 14.15
CA ALA A 81 12.17 3.01 12.96
C ALA A 81 12.70 4.33 12.35
N ILE A 82 11.87 5.36 12.24
CA ILE A 82 12.29 6.70 11.75
C ILE A 82 13.46 7.24 12.59
N SER A 83 13.36 7.17 13.93
CA SER A 83 14.44 7.64 14.81
C SER A 83 15.74 6.86 14.59
N LEU A 84 15.68 5.56 14.35
CA LEU A 84 16.86 4.73 14.05
C LEU A 84 17.46 5.06 12.67
N VAL A 85 16.61 5.26 11.66
CA VAL A 85 17.03 5.67 10.32
C VAL A 85 17.77 7.01 10.35
N GLN A 86 17.30 7.95 11.16
CA GLN A 86 17.97 9.23 11.37
C GLN A 86 19.30 9.07 12.12
N LYS A 87 19.35 8.25 13.19
CA LYS A 87 20.59 7.97 13.93
C LYS A 87 21.67 7.31 13.06
N LEU A 88 21.27 6.46 12.13
CA LEU A 88 22.15 5.80 11.17
C LEU A 88 22.50 6.67 9.95
N ASP A 89 21.92 7.86 9.84
CA ASP A 89 22.04 8.78 8.70
C ASP A 89 21.80 8.11 7.34
N LEU A 90 20.84 7.19 7.26
CA LEU A 90 20.52 6.54 5.98
C LEU A 90 20.08 7.54 4.90
N PRO A 91 19.28 8.60 5.21
CA PRO A 91 18.96 9.63 4.23
C PRO A 91 20.20 10.34 3.67
N GLY A 92 21.17 10.71 4.54
CA GLY A 92 22.42 11.32 4.11
C GLY A 92 23.25 10.38 3.22
N ILE A 93 23.32 9.09 3.57
CA ILE A 93 24.02 8.08 2.77
C ILE A 93 23.46 7.97 1.35
N VAL A 94 22.13 8.00 1.18
CA VAL A 94 21.51 7.85 -0.16
C VAL A 94 21.51 9.13 -0.97
N ALA A 95 21.58 10.29 -0.31
CA ALA A 95 21.67 11.61 -0.94
C ALA A 95 23.10 11.95 -1.41
N ASP A 96 24.13 11.38 -0.78
CA ASP A 96 25.54 11.66 -1.08
C ASP A 96 25.93 11.22 -2.51
N PRO A 97 26.23 12.17 -3.42
CA PRO A 97 26.63 11.87 -4.80
C PRO A 97 27.97 11.15 -4.89
N THR A 98 28.85 11.30 -3.89
CA THR A 98 30.16 10.64 -3.85
C THR A 98 30.04 9.14 -3.56
N ARG A 99 28.92 8.74 -2.95
CA ARG A 99 28.56 7.34 -2.68
C ARG A 99 27.55 6.80 -3.69
N ALA A 100 27.30 7.49 -4.79
CA ALA A 100 26.31 7.11 -5.79
C ALA A 100 26.56 5.73 -6.43
N SER A 101 27.78 5.20 -6.37
CA SER A 101 28.14 3.85 -6.83
C SER A 101 27.82 2.74 -5.83
N MET A 102 27.49 3.08 -4.57
CA MET A 102 27.07 2.12 -3.56
C MET A 102 25.59 1.81 -3.69
N GLN A 103 25.24 0.53 -3.56
CA GLN A 103 23.85 0.08 -3.55
C GLN A 103 23.10 0.72 -2.38
N THR A 104 21.89 1.23 -2.64
CA THR A 104 21.01 1.77 -1.61
C THR A 104 20.83 0.76 -0.46
N PRO A 105 21.03 1.18 0.81
CA PRO A 105 20.83 0.27 1.94
C PRO A 105 19.42 -0.31 1.95
N PHE A 106 19.31 -1.63 2.09
CA PHE A 106 18.03 -2.35 2.10
C PHE A 106 17.02 -1.74 3.10
N ASN A 107 17.48 -1.40 4.29
CA ASN A 107 16.63 -0.78 5.32
C ASN A 107 16.09 0.58 4.89
N MET A 108 16.83 1.34 4.08
CA MET A 108 16.34 2.60 3.54
C MET A 108 15.22 2.34 2.52
N SER A 109 15.42 1.39 1.59
CA SER A 109 14.39 0.99 0.62
C SER A 109 13.10 0.52 1.32
N LEU A 110 13.22 -0.36 2.32
CA LEU A 110 12.07 -0.87 3.07
C LEU A 110 11.39 0.22 3.91
N THR A 111 12.17 1.10 4.53
CA THR A 111 11.62 2.26 5.24
C THR A 111 10.87 3.17 4.27
N SER A 112 11.43 3.46 3.09
CA SER A 112 10.78 4.29 2.08
C SER A 112 9.47 3.70 1.59
N TRP A 113 9.40 2.38 1.39
CA TRP A 113 8.15 1.70 1.02
C TRP A 113 7.06 1.89 2.08
N ILE A 114 7.41 1.65 3.36
CA ILE A 114 6.47 1.80 4.49
C ILE A 114 6.09 3.27 4.70
N ASP A 115 7.04 4.21 4.60
CA ASP A 115 6.80 5.63 4.77
C ASP A 115 5.83 6.16 3.72
N ILE A 116 6.08 5.87 2.44
CA ILE A 116 5.27 6.37 1.33
C ILE A 116 3.84 5.82 1.42
N LEU A 117 3.68 4.50 1.48
CA LEU A 117 2.33 3.90 1.50
C LEU A 117 1.64 4.12 2.85
N GLY A 118 2.37 4.06 3.96
CA GLY A 118 1.84 4.36 5.29
C GLY A 118 1.38 5.81 5.44
N ALA A 119 2.06 6.76 4.80
CA ALA A 119 1.63 8.16 4.74
C ALA A 119 0.27 8.30 4.04
N THR A 120 0.05 7.56 2.94
CA THR A 120 -1.28 7.48 2.31
C THR A 120 -2.31 6.83 3.25
N MET A 121 -1.97 5.82 4.05
CA MET A 121 -2.93 5.24 5.00
C MET A 121 -3.40 6.26 6.05
N LYS A 122 -2.50 7.15 6.50
CA LYS A 122 -2.80 8.15 7.53
C LYS A 122 -3.26 9.51 6.98
N GLY A 123 -3.25 9.71 5.66
CA GLY A 123 -3.58 10.99 5.02
C GLY A 123 -2.66 12.12 5.48
N ARG A 124 -1.34 11.85 5.49
CA ARG A 124 -0.29 12.80 5.88
C ARG A 124 0.85 12.79 4.86
N SER A 125 1.73 13.78 4.93
CA SER A 125 2.98 13.76 4.18
C SER A 125 3.92 12.65 4.67
N PRO A 126 4.67 11.96 3.77
CA PRO A 126 5.74 11.06 4.16
C PRO A 126 6.84 11.77 4.95
N THR A 127 7.46 11.07 5.88
CA THR A 127 8.49 11.63 6.78
C THR A 127 9.73 12.05 6.01
N PHE A 128 10.13 11.26 5.01
CA PHE A 128 11.34 11.51 4.21
C PHE A 128 11.02 12.06 2.81
N ALA A 129 9.90 12.77 2.66
CA ALA A 129 9.48 13.34 1.36
C ALA A 129 10.56 14.20 0.69
N HIS A 130 11.36 14.93 1.48
CA HIS A 130 12.48 15.71 0.95
C HIS A 130 13.54 14.80 0.30
N THR A 131 13.95 13.74 0.98
CA THR A 131 14.89 12.74 0.45
C THR A 131 14.38 12.11 -0.84
N TYR A 132 13.08 11.80 -0.94
CA TYR A 132 12.50 11.24 -2.16
C TYR A 132 12.57 12.22 -3.33
N ARG A 133 12.31 13.51 -3.08
CA ARG A 133 12.43 14.56 -4.08
C ARG A 133 13.87 14.78 -4.54
N GLU A 134 14.82 14.83 -3.61
CA GLU A 134 16.25 14.94 -3.93
C GLU A 134 16.73 13.76 -4.78
N LYS A 135 16.35 12.54 -4.40
CA LYS A 135 16.65 11.34 -5.19
C LYS A 135 16.03 11.41 -6.57
N HIS A 136 14.76 11.77 -6.68
CA HIS A 136 14.09 11.89 -7.98
C HIS A 136 14.79 12.88 -8.93
N LEU A 137 15.31 13.99 -8.38
CA LEU A 137 16.04 15.02 -9.15
C LEU A 137 17.51 14.65 -9.43
N SER A 138 18.05 13.62 -8.78
CA SER A 138 19.44 13.19 -8.97
C SER A 138 19.66 12.61 -10.36
N GLN A 139 20.58 13.22 -11.12
CA GLN A 139 20.97 12.71 -12.44
C GLN A 139 21.88 11.47 -12.35
N VAL A 140 22.56 11.29 -11.22
CA VAL A 140 23.59 10.25 -11.05
C VAL A 140 23.01 8.97 -10.46
N ASN A 141 22.13 9.09 -9.46
CA ASN A 141 21.50 7.94 -8.81
C ASN A 141 20.08 8.27 -8.36
N PRO A 142 19.08 8.15 -9.27
CA PRO A 142 17.70 8.44 -8.94
C PRO A 142 16.98 7.33 -8.19
N SER A 143 17.60 6.16 -7.98
CA SER A 143 16.93 4.98 -7.43
C SER A 143 17.12 4.86 -5.91
N LEU A 144 16.06 4.42 -5.24
CA LEU A 144 16.02 3.95 -3.86
C LEU A 144 15.90 2.43 -3.78
N GLY A 145 15.97 1.71 -4.91
CA GLY A 145 15.87 0.25 -4.96
C GLY A 145 14.45 -0.29 -4.72
N LEU A 146 13.42 0.55 -4.89
CA LEU A 146 12.03 0.16 -4.61
C LEU A 146 11.51 -0.87 -5.62
N ARG A 147 12.01 -0.79 -6.87
CA ARG A 147 11.67 -1.75 -7.91
C ARG A 147 12.22 -3.13 -7.61
N GLU A 148 13.46 -3.20 -7.13
CA GLU A 148 14.10 -4.45 -6.77
C GLU A 148 13.50 -5.03 -5.48
N LEU A 149 13.03 -4.18 -4.56
CA LEU A 149 12.39 -4.60 -3.32
C LEU A 149 10.96 -5.14 -3.53
N MET A 150 10.09 -4.36 -4.19
CA MET A 150 8.64 -4.63 -4.27
C MET A 150 8.08 -4.62 -5.70
N GLY A 151 8.93 -4.48 -6.72
CA GLY A 151 8.55 -4.59 -8.13
C GLY A 151 8.06 -3.30 -8.79
N CYS A 152 7.81 -2.23 -8.03
CA CYS A 152 7.33 -0.94 -8.54
C CYS A 152 8.47 0.06 -8.75
N ASP A 153 8.49 0.72 -9.91
CA ASP A 153 9.50 1.73 -10.25
C ASP A 153 9.53 2.91 -9.25
N ASP A 154 10.74 3.31 -8.87
CA ASP A 154 10.98 4.40 -7.91
C ASP A 154 10.31 5.71 -8.32
N ARG A 155 10.21 6.02 -9.61
CA ARG A 155 9.55 7.25 -10.08
C ARG A 155 8.06 7.23 -9.78
N VAL A 156 7.40 6.08 -9.92
CA VAL A 156 5.96 5.95 -9.59
C VAL A 156 5.75 6.06 -8.09
N MET A 157 6.64 5.45 -7.29
CA MET A 157 6.58 5.57 -5.83
C MET A 157 6.83 7.00 -5.34
N TYR A 158 7.76 7.74 -5.96
CA TYR A 158 7.94 9.16 -5.71
C TYR A 158 6.66 9.95 -6.01
N LEU A 159 6.00 9.70 -7.15
CA LEU A 159 4.74 10.38 -7.47
C LEU A 159 3.65 10.08 -6.44
N ILE A 160 3.54 8.84 -5.94
CA ILE A 160 2.63 8.50 -4.84
C ILE A 160 2.98 9.31 -3.58
N SER A 161 4.26 9.51 -3.30
CA SER A 161 4.72 10.34 -2.18
C SER A 161 4.29 11.81 -2.33
N GLU A 162 4.36 12.37 -3.54
CA GLU A 162 3.91 13.75 -3.81
C GLU A 162 2.39 13.88 -3.74
N ILE A 163 1.63 12.86 -4.18
CA ILE A 163 0.17 12.84 -4.03
C ILE A 163 -0.21 12.82 -2.54
N ALA A 164 0.50 12.07 -1.71
CA ALA A 164 0.30 12.07 -0.25
C ALA A 164 0.60 13.45 0.38
N CYS A 165 1.65 14.12 -0.08
CA CYS A 165 1.92 15.52 0.31
C CYS A 165 0.78 16.46 -0.11
N LEU A 166 0.29 16.34 -1.34
CA LEU A 166 -0.81 17.16 -1.84
C LEU A 166 -2.10 16.94 -1.03
N GLU A 167 -2.42 15.69 -0.70
CA GLU A 167 -3.56 15.36 0.16
C GLU A 167 -3.43 15.98 1.55
N SER A 168 -2.23 15.94 2.14
CA SER A 168 -1.94 16.59 3.42
C SER A 168 -2.17 18.10 3.34
N LEU A 169 -1.68 18.75 2.28
CA LEU A 169 -1.86 20.19 2.09
C LEU A 169 -3.33 20.57 1.84
N LYS A 170 -4.09 19.72 1.13
CA LYS A 170 -5.55 19.86 0.99
C LYS A 170 -6.23 19.87 2.36
N LYS A 171 -5.86 18.94 3.23
CA LYS A 171 -6.40 18.85 4.60
C LYS A 171 -6.04 20.08 5.44
N ASP A 172 -4.87 20.67 5.20
CA ASP A 172 -4.40 21.88 5.89
C ASP A 172 -4.98 23.19 5.33
N GLY A 173 -5.96 23.11 4.40
CA GLY A 173 -6.75 24.25 3.94
C GLY A 173 -6.33 24.85 2.60
N MET A 174 -5.59 24.11 1.76
CA MET A 174 -5.36 24.50 0.35
C MET A 174 -6.69 24.68 -0.40
N ASP A 175 -6.81 25.76 -1.17
CA ASP A 175 -8.00 26.05 -1.95
C ASP A 175 -8.13 25.16 -3.20
N ASP A 176 -9.37 25.00 -3.67
CA ASP A 176 -9.71 24.11 -4.78
C ASP A 176 -9.01 24.46 -6.10
N PHE A 177 -8.73 25.74 -6.35
CA PHE A 177 -8.07 26.17 -7.58
C PHE A 177 -6.60 25.77 -7.58
N THR A 178 -5.88 26.07 -6.49
CA THR A 178 -4.49 25.65 -6.29
C THR A 178 -4.37 24.13 -6.32
N LEU A 179 -5.30 23.42 -5.65
CA LEU A 179 -5.37 21.97 -5.68
C LEU A 179 -5.49 21.43 -7.10
N CYS A 180 -6.40 21.96 -7.92
CA CYS A 180 -6.59 21.51 -9.30
C CYS A 180 -5.35 21.74 -10.18
N GLN A 181 -4.58 22.82 -9.94
CA GLN A 181 -3.31 23.04 -10.64
C GLN A 181 -2.29 21.95 -10.30
N HIS A 182 -2.11 21.64 -9.01
CA HIS A 182 -1.20 20.58 -8.58
C HIS A 182 -1.64 19.20 -9.05
N VAL A 183 -2.95 18.91 -9.03
CA VAL A 183 -3.52 17.68 -9.60
C VAL A 183 -3.18 17.56 -11.08
N SER A 184 -3.34 18.64 -11.85
CA SER A 184 -3.04 18.63 -13.28
C SER A 184 -1.55 18.38 -13.55
N ALA A 185 -0.66 19.06 -12.81
CA ALA A 185 0.79 18.90 -12.94
C ALA A 185 1.25 17.48 -12.57
N LEU A 186 0.76 16.91 -11.46
CA LEU A 186 1.07 15.53 -11.09
C LEU A 186 0.49 14.52 -12.09
N GLY A 187 -0.71 14.79 -12.62
CA GLY A 187 -1.32 13.97 -13.67
C GLY A 187 -0.49 13.92 -14.95
N GLU A 188 0.12 15.04 -15.34
CA GLU A 188 1.08 15.10 -16.45
C GLU A 188 2.34 14.30 -16.14
N GLN A 189 2.91 14.45 -14.94
CA GLN A 189 4.08 13.68 -14.52
C GLN A 189 3.83 12.16 -14.51
N ILE A 190 2.65 11.71 -14.06
CA ILE A 190 2.24 10.31 -14.17
C ILE A 190 2.20 9.88 -15.64
N SER A 191 1.62 10.70 -16.52
CA SER A 191 1.51 10.39 -17.95
C SER A 191 2.88 10.27 -18.63
N LEU A 192 3.86 11.08 -18.22
CA LEU A 192 5.25 10.96 -18.69
C LEU A 192 5.91 9.64 -18.29
N THR A 193 5.41 8.95 -17.25
CA THR A 193 5.90 7.60 -16.88
C THR A 193 5.33 6.51 -17.78
N GLU A 194 4.31 6.79 -18.60
CA GLU A 194 3.68 5.84 -19.54
C GLU A 194 4.39 5.81 -20.91
N MET A 195 5.30 6.75 -21.19
CA MET A 195 5.96 6.83 -22.49
C MET A 195 6.79 5.56 -22.78
N GLY A 196 6.50 4.90 -23.91
CA GLY A 196 7.14 3.65 -24.32
C GLY A 196 6.53 2.38 -23.72
N ASP A 197 5.43 2.49 -22.98
CA ASP A 197 4.68 1.35 -22.49
C ASP A 197 3.89 0.67 -23.61
N THR A 198 3.99 -0.65 -23.71
CA THR A 198 3.36 -1.45 -24.79
C THR A 198 2.10 -2.19 -24.31
N GLY A 199 1.57 -1.81 -23.15
CA GLY A 199 0.50 -2.53 -22.48
C GLY A 199 1.01 -3.67 -21.60
N PRO A 200 0.14 -4.19 -20.70
CA PRO A 200 0.48 -5.34 -19.87
C PRO A 200 0.71 -6.57 -20.74
N LYS A 201 1.68 -7.41 -20.35
CA LYS A 201 1.99 -8.67 -21.05
C LYS A 201 2.14 -9.77 -20.04
N MET A 202 1.80 -11.00 -20.43
CA MET A 202 1.97 -12.14 -19.55
C MET A 202 3.45 -12.28 -19.17
N PRO A 203 3.79 -12.39 -17.87
CA PRO A 203 5.17 -12.42 -17.41
C PRO A 203 5.79 -13.81 -17.54
N PHE A 204 5.23 -14.69 -18.36
CA PHE A 204 5.78 -16.03 -18.61
C PHE A 204 6.34 -16.10 -20.03
N ASN A 205 7.56 -16.64 -20.13
CA ASN A 205 8.18 -16.92 -21.42
C ASN A 205 7.60 -18.21 -22.03
N ALA A 206 7.93 -18.51 -23.29
CA ALA A 206 7.44 -19.70 -24.00
C ALA A 206 7.76 -21.04 -23.30
N ASN A 207 8.77 -21.08 -22.44
CA ASN A 207 9.15 -22.24 -21.63
C ASN A 207 8.42 -22.30 -20.26
N GLY A 208 7.49 -21.40 -19.99
CA GLY A 208 6.78 -21.29 -18.71
C GLY A 208 7.56 -20.61 -17.58
N SER A 209 8.78 -20.10 -17.83
CA SER A 209 9.56 -19.39 -16.80
C SER A 209 9.02 -17.97 -16.59
N LEU A 210 8.91 -17.55 -15.33
CA LEU A 210 8.58 -16.17 -14.97
C LEU A 210 9.72 -15.22 -15.38
N SER A 211 9.37 -14.09 -16.01
CA SER A 211 10.24 -12.97 -16.33
C SER A 211 10.09 -11.86 -15.28
N PRO A 212 11.04 -11.71 -14.34
CA PRO A 212 10.95 -10.69 -13.28
C PRO A 212 10.84 -9.27 -13.85
N LYS A 213 11.52 -9.01 -14.98
CA LYS A 213 11.46 -7.71 -15.67
C LYS A 213 10.07 -7.40 -16.20
N GLN A 214 9.37 -8.38 -16.79
CA GLN A 214 8.01 -8.17 -17.28
C GLN A 214 7.01 -8.06 -16.13
N LEU A 215 7.17 -8.86 -15.08
CA LEU A 215 6.35 -8.75 -13.87
C LEU A 215 6.49 -7.37 -13.24
N SER A 216 7.71 -6.87 -13.05
CA SER A 216 7.95 -5.52 -12.50
C SER A 216 7.32 -4.42 -13.37
N LYS A 217 7.31 -4.57 -14.70
CA LYS A 217 6.56 -3.65 -15.57
C LYS A 217 5.06 -3.69 -15.28
N ASN A 218 4.45 -4.87 -15.19
CA ASN A 218 3.03 -5.01 -14.88
C ASN A 218 2.69 -4.43 -13.49
N MET A 219 3.53 -4.68 -12.47
CA MET A 219 3.37 -4.11 -11.14
C MET A 219 3.47 -2.58 -11.17
N THR A 220 4.47 -2.04 -11.86
CA THR A 220 4.63 -0.58 -12.05
C THR A 220 3.41 0.03 -12.75
N MET A 221 2.86 -0.62 -13.77
CA MET A 221 1.63 -0.18 -14.43
C MET A 221 0.44 -0.16 -13.46
N ALA A 222 0.30 -1.19 -12.62
CA ALA A 222 -0.79 -1.28 -11.65
C ALA A 222 -0.70 -0.16 -10.60
N PHE A 223 0.48 0.05 -10.01
CA PHE A 223 0.74 1.16 -9.09
C PHE A 223 0.53 2.52 -9.74
N ARG A 224 0.93 2.69 -11.00
CA ARG A 224 0.73 3.95 -11.74
C ARG A 224 -0.75 4.27 -11.93
N ILE A 225 -1.55 3.29 -12.33
CA ILE A 225 -3.01 3.48 -12.50
C ILE A 225 -3.66 3.77 -11.14
N ALA A 226 -3.27 3.03 -10.09
CA ALA A 226 -3.75 3.30 -8.73
C ALA A 226 -3.34 4.72 -8.26
N ALA A 227 -2.10 5.17 -8.51
CA ALA A 227 -1.68 6.53 -8.22
C ALA A 227 -2.56 7.57 -8.93
N ARG A 228 -2.93 7.31 -10.19
CA ARG A 228 -3.85 8.18 -10.95
C ARG A 228 -5.25 8.21 -10.35
N ILE A 229 -5.78 7.05 -9.94
CA ILE A 229 -7.06 6.95 -9.23
C ILE A 229 -7.01 7.75 -7.92
N PHE A 230 -5.96 7.55 -7.13
CA PHE A 230 -5.76 8.25 -5.86
C PHE A 230 -5.69 9.77 -6.07
N LEU A 231 -4.94 10.22 -7.06
CA LEU A 231 -4.87 11.64 -7.43
C LEU A 231 -6.23 12.20 -7.86
N CYS A 232 -6.98 11.47 -8.70
CA CYS A 232 -8.31 11.88 -9.13
C CYS A 232 -9.31 11.98 -7.97
N SER A 233 -9.15 11.14 -6.93
CA SER A 233 -10.00 11.18 -5.73
C SER A 233 -9.86 12.49 -4.93
N LEU A 234 -8.74 13.22 -5.13
CA LEU A 234 -8.54 14.51 -4.48
C LEU A 234 -9.33 15.64 -5.14
N VAL A 235 -9.79 15.49 -6.38
CA VAL A 235 -10.50 16.55 -7.12
C VAL A 235 -11.84 16.89 -6.45
N PRO A 236 -12.15 18.18 -6.23
CA PRO A 236 -13.46 18.60 -5.74
C PRO A 236 -14.60 18.07 -6.62
N GLY A 237 -15.63 17.50 -5.99
CA GLY A 237 -16.76 16.90 -6.72
C GLY A 237 -16.46 15.53 -7.36
N PHE A 238 -15.37 14.86 -6.96
CA PHE A 238 -15.07 13.49 -7.37
C PHE A 238 -16.29 12.57 -7.18
N ASN A 239 -16.58 11.76 -8.20
CA ASN A 239 -17.64 10.77 -8.16
C ASN A 239 -17.17 9.49 -8.90
N PRO A 240 -17.19 8.32 -8.24
CA PRO A 240 -16.74 7.06 -8.85
C PRO A 240 -17.56 6.62 -10.08
N ASN A 241 -18.80 7.12 -10.23
CA ASN A 241 -19.66 6.82 -11.38
C ASN A 241 -19.32 7.65 -12.65
N GLN A 242 -18.37 8.57 -12.56
CA GLN A 242 -17.93 9.32 -13.75
C GLN A 242 -17.16 8.40 -14.72
N PRO A 243 -17.25 8.62 -16.04
CA PRO A 243 -16.59 7.76 -17.03
C PRO A 243 -15.07 7.65 -16.85
N SER A 244 -14.42 8.71 -16.37
CA SER A 244 -12.96 8.75 -16.17
C SER A 244 -12.50 7.78 -15.06
N PRO A 245 -12.98 7.89 -13.80
CA PRO A 245 -12.71 6.90 -12.75
C PRO A 245 -13.05 5.46 -13.16
N MET A 246 -14.21 5.23 -13.78
CA MET A 246 -14.60 3.89 -14.26
C MET A 246 -13.59 3.33 -15.26
N GLY A 247 -13.17 4.14 -16.25
CA GLY A 247 -12.16 3.74 -17.22
C GLY A 247 -10.80 3.42 -16.59
N LEU A 248 -10.41 4.13 -15.52
CA LEU A 248 -9.19 3.81 -14.78
C LEU A 248 -9.30 2.48 -14.03
N VAL A 249 -10.44 2.20 -13.40
CA VAL A 249 -10.70 0.92 -12.72
C VAL A 249 -10.66 -0.24 -13.72
N GLU A 250 -11.28 -0.11 -14.89
CA GLU A 250 -11.24 -1.13 -15.94
C GLU A 250 -9.81 -1.35 -16.47
N LYS A 251 -9.05 -0.26 -16.70
CA LYS A 251 -7.63 -0.35 -17.09
C LYS A 251 -6.81 -1.06 -16.02
N LEU A 252 -7.08 -0.78 -14.74
CA LEU A 252 -6.41 -1.43 -13.62
C LEU A 252 -6.72 -2.93 -13.58
N THR A 253 -8.00 -3.31 -13.70
CA THR A 253 -8.42 -4.73 -13.77
C THR A 253 -7.67 -5.46 -14.87
N SER A 254 -7.59 -4.88 -16.07
CA SER A 254 -6.87 -5.48 -17.21
C SER A 254 -5.38 -5.70 -16.90
N VAL A 255 -4.70 -4.75 -16.24
CA VAL A 255 -3.30 -4.92 -15.83
C VAL A 255 -3.15 -6.00 -14.77
N LEU A 256 -4.01 -6.01 -13.75
CA LEU A 256 -3.97 -6.98 -12.64
C LEU A 256 -4.17 -8.43 -13.12
N GLN A 257 -4.97 -8.64 -14.18
CA GLN A 257 -5.11 -9.95 -14.83
C GLN A 257 -3.80 -10.51 -15.39
N HIS A 258 -2.81 -9.66 -15.67
CA HIS A 258 -1.49 -10.05 -16.15
C HIS A 258 -0.47 -10.22 -15.01
N ILE A 259 -0.91 -10.20 -13.76
CA ILE A 259 -0.06 -10.45 -12.58
C ILE A 259 -0.45 -11.80 -11.98
N PRO A 260 0.48 -12.75 -11.79
CA PRO A 260 0.16 -14.08 -11.27
C PRO A 260 -0.58 -14.03 -9.92
N SER A 261 -1.66 -14.80 -9.81
CA SER A 261 -2.50 -14.93 -8.62
C SER A 261 -2.14 -16.12 -7.74
N GLY A 262 -2.80 -16.17 -6.57
CA GLY A 262 -2.92 -17.37 -5.76
C GLY A 262 -1.81 -17.49 -4.72
N PRO A 263 -1.66 -18.66 -4.07
CA PRO A 263 -0.75 -18.83 -2.93
C PRO A 263 0.71 -18.49 -3.23
N ASN A 264 1.13 -18.72 -4.47
CA ASN A 264 2.48 -18.42 -4.97
C ASN A 264 2.50 -17.19 -5.91
N GLY A 265 1.41 -16.43 -5.95
CA GLY A 265 1.26 -15.23 -6.76
C GLY A 265 1.78 -13.97 -6.06
N PHE A 266 1.45 -12.82 -6.65
CA PHE A 266 1.96 -11.50 -6.23
C PHE A 266 0.86 -10.58 -5.70
N ASP A 267 -0.35 -11.10 -5.45
CA ASP A 267 -1.49 -10.34 -4.94
C ASP A 267 -1.16 -9.54 -3.68
N ARG A 268 -0.37 -10.15 -2.78
CA ARG A 268 -0.02 -9.54 -1.49
C ARG A 268 0.79 -8.26 -1.64
N ASN A 269 1.65 -8.19 -2.65
CA ASN A 269 2.46 -7.00 -2.96
C ASN A 269 1.63 -5.86 -3.57
N LEU A 270 0.35 -6.09 -3.83
CA LEU A 270 -0.58 -5.17 -4.48
C LEU A 270 -1.71 -4.76 -3.55
N ALA A 271 -1.61 -5.00 -2.24
CA ALA A 271 -2.67 -4.67 -1.28
C ALA A 271 -3.13 -3.19 -1.39
N TRP A 272 -2.18 -2.26 -1.46
CA TRP A 272 -2.48 -0.84 -1.69
C TRP A 272 -3.19 -0.59 -3.03
N VAL A 273 -2.73 -1.24 -4.10
CA VAL A 273 -3.32 -1.11 -5.44
C VAL A 273 -4.78 -1.62 -5.45
N TYR A 274 -5.03 -2.76 -4.81
CA TYR A 274 -6.37 -3.32 -4.66
C TYR A 274 -7.28 -2.39 -3.85
N LEU A 275 -6.79 -1.82 -2.74
CA LEU A 275 -7.54 -0.86 -1.96
C LEU A 275 -7.96 0.35 -2.81
N ILE A 276 -7.00 0.99 -3.48
CA ILE A 276 -7.26 2.22 -4.23
C ILE A 276 -8.23 1.95 -5.38
N GLY A 277 -8.00 0.90 -6.18
CA GLY A 277 -8.90 0.53 -7.27
C GLY A 277 -10.28 0.08 -6.80
N GLY A 278 -10.31 -0.75 -5.76
CA GLY A 278 -11.54 -1.32 -5.22
C GLY A 278 -12.42 -0.30 -4.50
N SER A 279 -11.81 0.67 -3.81
CA SER A 279 -12.57 1.66 -3.02
C SER A 279 -13.49 2.51 -3.88
N ILE A 280 -13.12 2.75 -5.14
CA ILE A 280 -13.92 3.51 -6.11
C ILE A 280 -14.68 2.63 -7.10
N SER A 281 -14.64 1.30 -6.94
CA SER A 281 -15.35 0.37 -7.80
C SER A 281 -16.84 0.35 -7.45
N VAL A 282 -17.70 0.33 -8.48
CA VAL A 282 -19.16 0.41 -8.35
C VAL A 282 -19.82 -0.97 -8.55
N PRO A 283 -21.09 -1.16 -8.13
CA PRO A 283 -21.84 -2.39 -8.40
C PRO A 283 -21.81 -2.77 -9.89
N GLY A 284 -21.55 -4.05 -10.17
CA GLY A 284 -21.48 -4.57 -11.54
C GLY A 284 -20.17 -4.26 -12.30
N SER A 285 -19.22 -3.54 -11.70
CA SER A 285 -17.90 -3.34 -12.32
C SER A 285 -17.11 -4.65 -12.43
N THR A 286 -16.25 -4.76 -13.45
CA THR A 286 -15.44 -5.97 -13.65
C THR A 286 -14.45 -6.18 -12.51
N PHE A 287 -14.01 -5.08 -11.86
CA PHE A 287 -13.08 -5.11 -10.75
C PHE A 287 -13.61 -5.92 -9.56
N ARG A 288 -14.86 -5.70 -9.15
CA ARG A 288 -15.43 -6.40 -7.98
C ARG A 288 -15.46 -7.91 -8.22
N ALA A 289 -15.96 -8.34 -9.39
CA ALA A 289 -15.98 -9.75 -9.76
C ALA A 289 -14.57 -10.35 -9.88
N PHE A 290 -13.64 -9.62 -10.50
CA PHE A 290 -12.23 -10.01 -10.58
C PHE A 290 -11.60 -10.17 -9.19
N PHE A 291 -11.85 -9.23 -8.29
CA PHE A 291 -11.29 -9.27 -6.94
C PHE A 291 -11.78 -10.48 -6.15
N GLU A 292 -13.08 -10.80 -6.20
CA GLU A 292 -13.60 -12.03 -5.58
C GLU A 292 -12.96 -13.30 -6.14
N ASP A 293 -12.73 -13.37 -7.45
CA ASP A 293 -12.02 -14.49 -8.07
C ASP A 293 -10.57 -14.60 -7.56
N ARG A 294 -9.87 -13.47 -7.38
CA ARG A 294 -8.52 -13.46 -6.79
C ARG A 294 -8.52 -13.94 -5.35
N LEU A 295 -9.49 -13.52 -4.54
CA LEU A 295 -9.64 -14.01 -3.16
C LEU A 295 -9.94 -15.51 -3.14
N ALA A 296 -10.79 -16.01 -4.04
CA ALA A 296 -11.09 -17.43 -4.17
C ALA A 296 -9.84 -18.25 -4.54
N GLN A 297 -9.02 -17.76 -5.46
CA GLN A 297 -7.75 -18.39 -5.84
C GLN A 297 -6.74 -18.44 -4.69
N LEU A 298 -6.75 -17.45 -3.79
CA LEU A 298 -5.92 -17.44 -2.57
C LEU A 298 -6.43 -18.42 -1.50
N GLY A 299 -7.70 -18.80 -1.54
CA GLY A 299 -8.33 -19.69 -0.57
C GLY A 299 -8.24 -19.13 0.85
N ASP A 300 -7.87 -19.97 1.83
CA ASP A 300 -7.77 -19.55 3.23
C ASP A 300 -6.73 -18.44 3.45
N LEU A 301 -5.73 -18.32 2.58
CA LEU A 301 -4.73 -17.26 2.67
C LEU A 301 -5.31 -15.86 2.45
N ALA A 302 -6.49 -15.76 1.82
CA ALA A 302 -7.20 -14.51 1.65
C ALA A 302 -7.73 -13.94 2.98
N LYS A 303 -7.76 -14.73 4.06
CA LYS A 303 -8.29 -14.31 5.38
C LYS A 303 -7.24 -13.65 6.28
N PHE A 304 -5.98 -13.59 5.84
CA PHE A 304 -4.85 -13.14 6.66
C PHE A 304 -4.08 -12.00 5.98
N GLY A 305 -3.35 -11.24 6.80
CA GLY A 305 -2.44 -10.19 6.36
C GLY A 305 -3.15 -9.04 5.65
N SER A 306 -2.39 -8.33 4.81
CA SER A 306 -2.85 -7.18 4.04
C SER A 306 -4.03 -7.56 3.14
N MET A 307 -4.01 -8.74 2.50
CA MET A 307 -5.10 -9.14 1.61
C MET A 307 -6.43 -9.34 2.34
N GLY A 308 -6.42 -10.01 3.50
CA GLY A 308 -7.65 -10.16 4.30
C GLY A 308 -8.17 -8.82 4.82
N ARG A 309 -7.28 -7.92 5.21
CA ARG A 309 -7.64 -6.56 5.63
C ARG A 309 -8.19 -5.71 4.48
N VAL A 310 -7.61 -5.81 3.29
CA VAL A 310 -8.13 -5.17 2.06
C VAL A 310 -9.51 -5.71 1.74
N ALA A 311 -9.70 -7.04 1.73
CA ALA A 311 -11.00 -7.64 1.46
C ALA A 311 -12.07 -7.16 2.45
N THR A 312 -11.75 -7.22 3.75
CA THR A 312 -12.64 -6.75 4.83
C THR A 312 -13.02 -5.28 4.65
N LEU A 313 -12.03 -4.43 4.39
CA LEU A 313 -12.26 -2.99 4.21
C LEU A 313 -13.07 -2.70 2.95
N LEU A 314 -12.74 -3.32 1.82
CA LEU A 314 -13.46 -3.12 0.57
C LEU A 314 -14.90 -3.61 0.64
N HIS A 315 -15.15 -4.77 1.24
CA HIS A 315 -16.51 -5.28 1.43
C HIS A 315 -17.36 -4.32 2.27
N GLU A 316 -16.79 -3.74 3.32
CA GLU A 316 -17.49 -2.74 4.13
C GLU A 316 -17.72 -1.42 3.36
N VAL A 317 -16.72 -0.95 2.61
CA VAL A 317 -16.84 0.24 1.74
C VAL A 317 -17.92 0.05 0.69
N TRP A 318 -17.99 -1.12 0.06
CA TRP A 318 -19.01 -1.47 -0.92
C TRP A 318 -20.39 -1.54 -0.27
N LEU A 319 -20.51 -2.24 0.86
CA LEU A 319 -21.77 -2.35 1.58
C LEU A 319 -22.37 -0.98 1.90
N GLN A 320 -21.57 -0.05 2.44
CA GLN A 320 -22.07 1.27 2.81
C GLN A 320 -22.41 2.13 1.58
N ASN A 321 -21.55 2.15 0.57
CA ASN A 321 -21.79 2.94 -0.65
C ASN A 321 -22.98 2.42 -1.46
N ASP A 322 -23.14 1.10 -1.58
CA ASP A 322 -24.23 0.50 -2.35
C ASP A 322 -25.59 0.76 -1.67
N ASN A 323 -25.63 0.75 -0.33
CA ASN A 323 -26.82 1.12 0.44
C ASN A 323 -27.21 2.59 0.25
N LEU A 324 -26.24 3.50 0.17
CA LEU A 324 -26.49 4.93 -0.10
C LEU A 324 -27.06 5.14 -1.52
N SER A 325 -26.52 4.44 -2.51
CA SER A 325 -27.03 4.50 -3.88
C SER A 325 -28.43 3.90 -4.00
N GLY A 326 -28.74 2.82 -3.27
CA GLY A 326 -30.06 2.17 -3.26
C GLY A 326 -31.16 2.96 -2.53
N ALA A 327 -30.80 3.79 -1.54
CA ALA A 327 -31.74 4.64 -0.78
C ALA A 327 -32.21 5.89 -1.54
N SER A 328 -31.66 6.16 -2.74
CA SER A 328 -32.10 7.26 -3.60
C SER A 328 -33.46 6.92 -4.25
N THR A 329 -34.56 7.23 -3.56
CA THR A 329 -35.95 6.98 -4.01
C THR A 329 -36.23 7.57 -5.41
N PRO A 330 -36.92 6.84 -6.32
CA PRO A 330 -37.35 7.37 -7.60
C PRO A 330 -38.52 8.36 -7.39
N GLY A 331 -38.21 9.65 -7.32
CA GLY A 331 -39.22 10.71 -7.18
C GLY A 331 -38.73 12.03 -6.61
N SER A 332 -37.51 12.08 -6.03
CA SER A 332 -36.96 13.33 -5.53
C SER A 332 -36.32 14.12 -6.67
N SER A 333 -37.06 15.09 -7.21
CA SER A 333 -36.52 16.17 -8.02
C SER A 333 -35.60 17.03 -7.17
N VAL A 334 -34.35 16.64 -7.06
CA VAL A 334 -33.30 17.43 -6.41
C VAL A 334 -32.11 17.43 -7.37
N SER A 335 -31.75 18.64 -7.76
CA SER A 335 -30.51 19.12 -8.38
C SER A 335 -29.31 18.17 -8.23
N GLU A 336 -28.41 18.21 -9.20
CA GLU A 336 -27.07 17.60 -9.33
C GLU A 336 -26.20 17.64 -8.05
N MET A 337 -26.70 17.13 -6.93
CA MET A 337 -26.02 17.00 -5.67
C MET A 337 -25.24 15.71 -5.76
N THR A 338 -23.93 15.86 -5.77
CA THR A 338 -22.91 14.82 -5.67
C THR A 338 -23.41 13.69 -4.79
N GLN A 339 -23.63 12.49 -5.36
CA GLN A 339 -23.98 11.35 -4.51
C GLN A 339 -22.87 11.16 -3.47
N PRO A 340 -23.19 11.09 -2.17
CA PRO A 340 -22.18 10.96 -1.15
C PRO A 340 -21.47 9.61 -1.34
N HIS A 341 -20.18 9.66 -1.62
CA HIS A 341 -19.30 8.50 -1.66
C HIS A 341 -18.51 8.45 -0.35
N ILE A 342 -18.67 7.37 0.42
CA ILE A 342 -17.93 7.19 1.66
C ILE A 342 -16.51 6.73 1.31
N HIS A 343 -15.53 7.48 1.81
CA HIS A 343 -14.13 7.20 1.60
C HIS A 343 -13.67 6.04 2.52
N TRP A 344 -12.76 5.20 2.04
CA TRP A 344 -12.29 4.02 2.78
C TRP A 344 -11.61 4.37 4.12
N ARG A 345 -10.97 5.54 4.24
CA ARG A 345 -10.44 6.01 5.53
C ARG A 345 -11.53 6.31 6.55
N ASP A 346 -12.68 6.83 6.12
CA ASP A 346 -13.81 7.10 7.01
C ASP A 346 -14.36 5.78 7.56
N VAL A 347 -14.42 4.74 6.70
CA VAL A 347 -14.78 3.38 7.14
C VAL A 347 -13.80 2.83 8.16
N MET A 348 -12.49 2.99 7.94
CA MET A 348 -11.49 2.57 8.92
C MET A 348 -11.67 3.32 10.25
N GLU A 349 -11.88 4.63 10.22
CA GLU A 349 -12.11 5.44 11.42
C GLU A 349 -13.36 5.00 12.18
N MET A 350 -14.50 4.84 11.48
CA MET A 350 -15.76 4.37 12.06
C MET A 350 -15.64 2.99 12.73
N LYS A 351 -14.81 2.09 12.17
CA LYS A 351 -14.59 0.75 12.69
C LYS A 351 -13.42 0.66 13.69
N GLY A 352 -12.70 1.76 13.93
CA GLY A 352 -11.49 1.77 14.76
C GLY A 352 -10.33 0.95 14.16
N TRP A 353 -10.28 0.78 12.84
CA TRP A 353 -9.22 0.07 12.15
C TRP A 353 -8.01 0.98 11.87
N ASP A 354 -6.81 0.47 12.13
CA ASP A 354 -5.54 1.14 11.82
C ASP A 354 -4.66 0.22 10.98
N PHE A 355 -5.11 -0.09 9.76
CA PHE A 355 -4.42 -1.01 8.88
C PHE A 355 -3.25 -0.34 8.14
N LEU A 356 -2.14 -1.06 8.03
CA LEU A 356 -1.09 -0.80 7.04
C LEU A 356 -1.26 -1.80 5.89
N LEU A 357 -1.70 -1.33 4.73
CA LEU A 357 -2.03 -2.14 3.56
C LEU A 357 -0.92 -2.05 2.51
N ILE A 358 0.15 -2.82 2.74
CA ILE A 358 1.37 -2.87 1.91
C ILE A 358 1.74 -4.28 1.49
#